data_AF-A0AAV0NSY6-F1
#
_entry.id   AF-A0AAV0NSY6-F1
#
_cell.length_a   1.000
_cell.length_b   1.000
_cell.length_c   1.000
_cell.angle_alpha   90.00
_cell.angle_beta   90.00
_cell.angle_gamma   90.00
#
_symmetry.space_group_name_H-M   'P 1'
#
loop_
_entity.id
_entity.type
_entity.pdbx_description
1 polymer ?
#
loop_
_entity_poly.entity_id
_entity_poly.type
_entity_poly.pdbx_seq_one_letter_code
_entity_poly.pdbx_strand_id
1 'polypeptide(L)'
;MRNSSSDPSATAAAATVMMEIEASKPAGNGMVVGGLSPLSETLWRERTNTEFVGDVSARLTWKDLTVMVTLGNGETQNVLEGLTGYAEPGSLTALMGPSGSGKSTLLDALSSRLAANAFLSGSILLNGRKTKLSFGTAAYVTQDDNLIGTLTVRETISYSARLRLPDKMPWSEKRALIESTIVEMGLQDCADTVIGNWHLRGISGGEKRRVSIALEILMRPRLLFLDEPTSGLDSASAFFVTQTLRGLSRDGRTVIASIHQPSSEVFELFDRLYLLSGGKTVYFGQASDAYEFFAQAGFPCPALRNPSDHFLRCVNADFDKVKATLKGSMKLRFDASEDPLDKITTAEAIRTLVDYYRTSQYCYAARQKVDEISKVVSALCS
;
A
#
# COMPACT_ATOMS: atom_id res chain seq x y z
N MET A 1 -43.68 -33.06 18.68
CA MET A 1 -42.54 -33.80 19.27
C MET A 1 -41.32 -33.64 18.38
N ARG A 2 -40.36 -32.81 18.78
CA ARG A 2 -38.92 -32.94 18.52
C ARG A 2 -38.23 -31.88 19.39
N ASN A 3 -37.44 -32.36 20.34
CA ASN A 3 -36.79 -31.57 21.39
C ASN A 3 -35.69 -30.66 20.81
N SER A 4 -35.64 -29.44 21.34
CA SER A 4 -34.48 -28.56 21.35
C SER A 4 -33.49 -29.04 22.41
N SER A 5 -32.30 -29.44 22.00
CA SER A 5 -31.13 -29.59 22.89
C SER A 5 -30.15 -28.48 22.56
N SER A 6 -30.19 -27.39 23.33
CA SER A 6 -29.12 -26.40 23.39
C SER A 6 -27.93 -27.02 24.12
N ASP A 7 -26.79 -27.05 23.46
CA ASP A 7 -25.55 -27.66 23.96
C ASP A 7 -24.93 -26.74 25.05
N PRO A 8 -24.92 -27.14 26.34
CA PRO A 8 -24.49 -26.26 27.44
C PRO A 8 -22.96 -26.05 27.50
N SER A 9 -22.21 -26.80 26.69
CA SER A 9 -20.74 -26.83 26.71
C SER A 9 -20.09 -25.62 26.02
N ALA A 10 -20.73 -25.07 24.98
CA ALA A 10 -20.21 -23.93 24.20
C ALA A 10 -20.34 -22.60 24.96
N THR A 11 -21.41 -22.43 25.73
CA THR A 11 -21.65 -21.23 26.56
C THR A 11 -20.72 -21.20 27.77
N ALA A 12 -20.39 -22.36 28.33
CA ALA A 12 -19.43 -22.48 29.43
C ALA A 12 -18.00 -22.15 28.98
N ALA A 13 -17.57 -22.61 27.80
CA ALA A 13 -16.24 -22.30 27.26
C ALA A 13 -16.06 -20.80 26.94
N ALA A 14 -17.10 -20.12 26.44
CA ALA A 14 -17.06 -18.68 26.16
C ALA A 14 -17.04 -17.84 27.45
N ALA A 15 -17.73 -18.29 28.51
CA ALA A 15 -17.71 -17.63 29.82
C ALA A 15 -16.34 -17.76 30.50
N THR A 16 -15.68 -18.91 30.39
CA THR A 16 -14.34 -19.13 30.97
C THR A 16 -13.27 -18.26 30.31
N VAL A 17 -13.31 -18.09 28.98
CA VAL A 17 -12.35 -17.23 28.25
C VAL A 17 -12.57 -15.74 28.57
N MET A 18 -13.83 -15.29 28.74
CA MET A 18 -14.12 -13.91 29.18
C MET A 18 -13.61 -13.64 30.60
N MET A 19 -13.72 -14.61 31.52
CA MET A 19 -13.23 -14.50 32.89
C MET A 19 -11.70 -14.42 32.99
N GLU A 20 -10.97 -15.15 32.15
CA GLU A 20 -9.49 -15.08 32.09
C GLU A 20 -8.98 -13.75 31.52
N ILE A 21 -9.74 -13.12 30.63
CA ILE A 21 -9.42 -11.80 30.08
C ILE A 21 -9.63 -10.70 31.14
N GLU A 22 -10.70 -10.77 31.94
CA GLU A 22 -10.95 -9.78 33.01
C GLU A 22 -9.97 -9.86 34.18
N ALA A 23 -9.44 -11.05 34.48
CA ALA A 23 -8.46 -11.24 35.55
C ALA A 23 -7.04 -10.67 35.23
N SER A 24 -6.79 -10.25 33.99
CA SER A 24 -5.47 -9.80 33.52
C SER A 24 -5.30 -8.27 33.38
N LYS A 25 -6.28 -7.46 33.82
CA LYS A 25 -6.13 -6.00 33.84
C LYS A 25 -5.13 -5.56 34.91
N PRO A 26 -4.05 -4.82 34.58
CA PRO A 26 -3.22 -4.20 35.59
C PRO A 26 -3.99 -3.03 36.22
N ALA A 27 -4.04 -3.01 37.55
CA ALA A 27 -4.51 -1.86 38.31
C ALA A 27 -3.43 -0.76 38.27
N GLY A 28 -3.65 0.31 37.52
CA GLY A 28 -2.76 1.46 37.53
C GLY A 28 -3.10 2.51 36.48
N ASN A 29 -3.43 3.73 36.93
CA ASN A 29 -3.45 4.92 36.09
C ASN A 29 -2.03 5.17 35.55
N GLY A 30 -1.83 4.96 34.25
CA GLY A 30 -0.54 5.18 33.59
C GLY A 30 -0.70 5.29 32.08
N MET A 31 -0.18 6.39 31.53
CA MET A 31 -0.14 6.76 30.13
C MET A 31 0.41 5.61 29.25
N VAL A 32 -0.36 5.15 28.25
CA VAL A 32 0.05 4.06 27.35
C VAL A 32 0.92 4.63 26.24
N VAL A 33 2.24 4.46 26.40
CA VAL A 33 3.23 4.65 25.33
C VAL A 33 3.34 3.35 24.53
N GLY A 34 3.50 3.49 23.21
CA GLY A 34 3.40 2.44 22.18
C GLY A 34 3.93 1.06 22.58
N GLY A 35 3.01 0.10 22.56
CA GLY A 35 3.29 -1.33 22.53
C GLY A 35 2.76 -1.92 21.22
N LEU A 36 3.47 -2.93 20.71
CA LEU A 36 3.02 -3.80 19.63
C LEU A 36 1.59 -4.30 19.85
N SER A 37 0.88 -4.67 18.78
CA SER A 37 -0.48 -5.20 18.95
C SER A 37 -0.45 -6.48 19.81
N PRO A 38 -1.53 -6.80 20.56
CA PRO A 38 -1.58 -7.99 21.42
C PRO A 38 -1.25 -9.33 20.72
N LEU A 39 -1.23 -9.33 19.39
CA LEU A 39 -0.85 -10.50 18.56
C LEU A 39 0.66 -10.61 18.34
N SER A 40 1.40 -9.50 18.35
CA SER A 40 2.87 -9.52 18.29
C SER A 40 3.51 -9.97 19.60
N GLU A 41 2.75 -10.10 20.69
CA GLU A 41 3.26 -10.74 21.91
C GLU A 41 2.95 -12.24 21.97
N THR A 42 1.81 -12.67 21.43
CA THR A 42 1.32 -14.05 21.60
C THR A 42 1.88 -15.03 20.58
N LEU A 43 2.19 -14.61 19.34
CA LEU A 43 2.62 -15.53 18.28
C LEU A 43 4.15 -15.68 18.11
N TRP A 44 4.95 -14.77 18.64
CA TRP A 44 6.41 -14.86 18.57
C TRP A 44 7.03 -15.66 19.73
N ARG A 45 6.24 -15.99 20.76
CA ARG A 45 6.72 -16.72 21.95
C ARG A 45 6.68 -18.24 21.82
N GLU A 46 5.84 -18.81 20.95
CA GLU A 46 5.56 -20.26 20.92
C GLU A 46 6.00 -21.02 19.66
N ARG A 47 6.62 -20.38 18.66
CA ARG A 47 7.17 -21.08 17.48
C ARG A 47 8.69 -20.97 17.38
N THR A 48 9.38 -21.40 18.43
CA THR A 48 10.85 -21.53 18.44
C THR A 48 11.36 -22.85 17.83
N ASN A 49 10.49 -23.74 17.36
CA ASN A 49 10.90 -25.10 16.95
C ASN A 49 10.48 -25.53 15.53
N THR A 50 10.30 -24.57 14.62
CA THR A 50 10.32 -24.85 13.18
C THR A 50 11.39 -23.96 12.57
N GLU A 51 12.49 -24.57 12.13
CA GLU A 51 13.52 -23.88 11.34
C GLU A 51 12.90 -23.39 10.02
N PHE A 52 12.31 -22.20 10.04
CA PHE A 52 12.13 -21.42 8.82
C PHE A 52 13.48 -20.77 8.50
N VAL A 53 14.34 -21.53 7.82
CA VAL A 53 15.58 -21.01 7.22
C VAL A 53 15.21 -19.99 6.15
N GLY A 54 15.32 -18.70 6.48
CA GLY A 54 15.18 -17.60 5.52
C GLY A 54 14.65 -16.32 6.15
N ASP A 55 15.53 -15.32 6.26
CA ASP A 55 15.33 -13.93 6.71
C ASP A 55 13.84 -13.51 6.76
N VAL A 56 13.36 -13.12 7.95
CA VAL A 56 11.97 -12.72 8.25
C VAL A 56 11.51 -11.51 7.41
N SER A 57 12.46 -10.87 6.75
CA SER A 57 12.35 -9.61 6.04
C SER A 57 12.20 -9.83 4.52
N ALA A 58 11.19 -9.24 3.88
CA ALA A 58 11.01 -9.26 2.42
C ALA A 58 11.44 -7.93 1.79
N ARG A 59 12.71 -7.81 1.42
CA ARG A 59 13.29 -6.64 0.75
C ARG A 59 13.10 -6.78 -0.76
N LEU A 60 12.36 -5.85 -1.36
CA LEU A 60 12.15 -5.81 -2.80
C LEU A 60 13.04 -4.74 -3.41
N THR A 61 13.74 -5.06 -4.49
CA THR A 61 14.50 -4.06 -5.27
C THR A 61 14.15 -4.17 -6.74
N TRP A 62 14.22 -3.03 -7.44
CA TRP A 62 14.15 -2.97 -8.89
C TRP A 62 15.24 -2.04 -9.41
N LYS A 63 15.86 -2.44 -10.52
CA LYS A 63 16.98 -1.72 -11.14
C LYS A 63 16.78 -1.64 -12.64
N ASP A 64 16.94 -0.42 -13.16
CA ASP A 64 16.82 -0.05 -14.57
C ASP A 64 15.55 -0.63 -15.22
N LEU A 65 14.43 -0.58 -14.48
CA LEU A 65 13.17 -1.18 -14.86
C LEU A 65 12.50 -0.37 -15.97
N THR A 66 12.28 -1.01 -17.12
CA THR A 66 11.61 -0.41 -18.29
C THR A 66 10.47 -1.31 -18.71
N VAL A 67 9.30 -0.72 -18.96
CA VAL A 67 8.10 -1.44 -19.44
C VAL A 67 7.65 -0.83 -20.75
N MET A 68 7.51 -1.68 -21.77
CA MET A 68 6.95 -1.32 -23.07
C MET A 68 5.68 -2.14 -23.31
N VAL A 69 4.66 -1.54 -23.92
CA VAL A 69 3.40 -2.22 -24.23
C VAL A 69 3.17 -2.18 -25.73
N THR A 70 2.78 -3.31 -26.32
CA THR A 70 2.30 -3.37 -27.71
C THR A 70 0.83 -3.03 -27.78
N LEU A 71 0.52 -2.00 -28.57
CA LEU A 71 -0.82 -1.53 -28.86
C LEU A 71 -1.48 -2.39 -29.95
N GLY A 72 -2.81 -2.32 -30.07
CA GLY A 72 -3.56 -3.14 -31.03
C GLY A 72 -3.22 -2.88 -32.51
N ASN A 73 -2.58 -1.75 -32.81
CA ASN A 73 -2.05 -1.39 -34.13
C ASN A 73 -0.63 -1.95 -34.40
N GLY A 74 -0.04 -2.68 -33.45
CA GLY A 74 1.32 -3.23 -33.53
C GLY A 74 2.42 -2.26 -33.10
N GLU A 75 2.11 -1.00 -32.81
CA GLU A 75 3.07 -0.04 -32.28
C GLU A 75 3.45 -0.37 -30.83
N THR A 76 4.68 -0.02 -30.45
CA THR A 76 5.16 -0.18 -29.07
C THR A 76 5.25 1.17 -28.39
N GLN A 77 4.75 1.24 -27.17
CA GLN A 77 4.78 2.45 -26.35
C GLN A 77 5.55 2.18 -25.06
N ASN A 78 6.52 3.05 -24.75
CA ASN A 78 7.18 3.06 -23.45
C ASN A 78 6.22 3.58 -22.38
N VAL A 79 6.01 2.79 -21.34
CA VAL A 79 5.19 3.17 -20.19
C VAL A 79 6.07 3.53 -18.99
N LEU A 80 7.16 2.80 -18.78
CA LEU A 80 8.14 3.04 -17.71
C LEU A 80 9.54 3.07 -18.30
N GLU A 81 10.39 4.00 -17.85
CA GLU A 81 11.74 4.23 -18.41
C GLU A 81 12.83 4.26 -17.32
N GLY A 82 13.53 3.13 -17.14
CA GLY A 82 14.74 3.05 -16.33
C GLY A 82 14.54 3.32 -14.82
N LEU A 83 13.44 2.83 -14.24
CA LEU A 83 13.12 3.07 -12.83
C LEU A 83 14.04 2.23 -11.93
N THR A 84 14.50 2.82 -10.84
CA THR A 84 15.33 2.14 -9.84
C THR A 84 14.85 2.54 -8.44
N GLY A 85 14.69 1.55 -7.57
CA GLY A 85 14.24 1.76 -6.20
C GLY A 85 14.16 0.47 -5.40
N TYR A 86 13.68 0.62 -4.17
CA TYR A 86 13.58 -0.48 -3.23
C TYR A 86 12.41 -0.29 -2.26
N ALA A 87 11.96 -1.38 -1.64
CA ALA A 87 11.02 -1.38 -0.55
C ALA A 87 11.49 -2.36 0.54
N GLU A 88 11.41 -1.92 1.79
CA GLU A 88 11.94 -2.66 2.94
C GLU A 88 10.84 -2.96 3.96
N PRO A 89 10.99 -4.05 4.72
CA PRO A 89 10.15 -4.37 5.86
C PRO A 89 10.14 -3.24 6.89
N GLY A 90 9.00 -3.00 7.53
CA GLY A 90 8.89 -1.89 8.49
C GLY A 90 8.57 -0.54 7.88
N SER A 91 8.53 -0.45 6.54
CA SER A 91 8.32 0.80 5.79
C SER A 91 7.03 0.74 4.97
N LEU A 92 6.23 1.79 5.06
CA LEU A 92 5.11 2.05 4.17
C LEU A 92 5.54 2.98 3.03
N THR A 93 5.55 2.50 1.80
CA THR A 93 5.97 3.26 0.61
C THR A 93 4.76 3.75 -0.18
N ALA A 94 4.64 5.08 -0.35
CA ALA A 94 3.65 5.71 -1.21
C ALA A 94 4.18 5.83 -2.64
N LEU A 95 3.46 5.26 -3.61
CA LEU A 95 3.67 5.48 -5.03
C LEU A 95 2.70 6.55 -5.53
N MET A 96 3.21 7.73 -5.85
CA MET A 96 2.41 8.88 -6.24
C MET A 96 2.75 9.35 -7.66
N GLY A 97 1.85 10.12 -8.26
CA GLY A 97 2.00 10.69 -9.59
C GLY A 97 0.66 10.94 -10.25
N PRO A 98 0.60 11.75 -11.32
CA PRO A 98 -0.64 12.03 -12.04
C PRO A 98 -1.22 10.76 -12.68
N SER A 99 -2.46 10.86 -13.13
CA SER A 99 -3.08 9.81 -13.95
C SER A 99 -2.22 9.53 -15.20
N GLY A 100 -2.05 8.25 -15.54
CA GLY A 100 -1.20 7.85 -16.67
C GLY A 100 0.31 7.94 -16.43
N SER A 101 0.79 8.24 -15.20
CA SER A 101 2.24 8.29 -14.93
C SER A 101 2.93 6.92 -14.86
N GLY A 102 2.17 5.82 -14.89
CA GLY A 102 2.69 4.45 -14.81
C GLY A 102 2.65 3.81 -13.42
N LYS A 103 1.90 4.36 -12.45
CA LYS A 103 1.80 3.82 -11.07
C LYS A 103 1.35 2.36 -11.03
N SER A 104 0.17 2.07 -11.58
CA SER A 104 -0.38 0.70 -11.63
C SER A 104 0.53 -0.23 -12.44
N THR A 105 1.11 0.26 -13.55
CA THR A 105 2.09 -0.53 -14.33
C THR A 105 3.34 -0.88 -13.53
N LEU A 106 3.85 0.02 -12.68
CA LEU A 106 4.96 -0.29 -11.79
C LEU A 106 4.54 -1.31 -10.72
N LEU A 107 3.37 -1.14 -10.10
CA LEU A 107 2.85 -2.12 -9.14
C LEU A 107 2.65 -3.51 -9.78
N ASP A 108 2.11 -3.57 -10.99
CA ASP A 108 1.93 -4.81 -11.75
C ASP A 108 3.27 -5.44 -12.11
N ALA A 109 4.27 -4.64 -12.51
CA ALA A 109 5.64 -5.13 -12.76
C ALA A 109 6.25 -5.73 -11.50
N LEU A 110 6.19 -5.00 -10.38
CA LEU A 110 6.74 -5.43 -9.10
C LEU A 110 6.04 -6.67 -8.54
N SER A 111 4.74 -6.82 -8.79
CA SER A 111 3.94 -7.96 -8.34
C SER A 111 3.92 -9.14 -9.32
N SER A 112 4.68 -9.08 -10.42
CA SER A 112 4.70 -10.09 -11.49
C SER A 112 3.34 -10.33 -12.17
N ARG A 113 2.53 -9.27 -12.32
CA ARG A 113 1.17 -9.25 -12.88
C ARG A 113 1.04 -8.55 -14.23
N LEU A 114 2.16 -8.17 -14.87
CA LEU A 114 2.13 -7.51 -16.17
C LEU A 114 1.34 -8.29 -17.22
N ALA A 115 0.58 -7.55 -18.04
CA ALA A 115 -0.20 -8.11 -19.13
C ALA A 115 0.69 -8.80 -20.17
N ALA A 116 0.12 -9.77 -20.89
CA ALA A 116 0.87 -10.58 -21.87
C ALA A 116 1.46 -9.76 -23.05
N ASN A 117 0.90 -8.59 -23.34
CA ASN A 117 1.38 -7.66 -24.36
C ASN A 117 2.39 -6.63 -23.82
N ALA A 118 2.85 -6.78 -22.58
CA ALA A 118 3.86 -5.93 -21.97
C ALA A 118 5.22 -6.63 -21.89
N PHE A 119 6.27 -5.89 -22.24
CA PHE A 119 7.66 -6.33 -22.21
C PHE A 119 8.40 -5.63 -21.07
N LEU A 120 8.97 -6.41 -20.17
CA LEU A 120 9.76 -5.93 -19.05
C LEU A 120 11.26 -6.08 -19.32
N SER A 121 12.01 -4.99 -19.14
CA SER A 121 13.48 -4.98 -19.10
C SER A 121 13.96 -4.46 -17.74
N GLY A 122 15.21 -4.76 -17.39
CA GLY A 122 15.79 -4.49 -16.06
C GLY A 122 15.75 -5.71 -15.15
N SER A 123 15.82 -5.47 -13.84
CA SER A 123 15.78 -6.55 -12.85
C SER A 123 14.89 -6.20 -11.66
N ILE A 124 14.14 -7.19 -11.19
CA ILE A 124 13.40 -7.16 -9.93
C ILE A 124 13.94 -8.31 -9.08
N LEU A 125 14.36 -8.00 -7.85
CA LEU A 125 14.92 -8.98 -6.93
C LEU A 125 14.15 -8.96 -5.61
N LEU A 126 13.87 -10.14 -5.09
CA LEU A 126 13.37 -10.35 -3.74
C LEU A 126 14.52 -10.90 -2.89
N ASN A 127 14.91 -10.18 -1.84
CA ASN A 127 16.04 -10.54 -0.99
C ASN A 127 17.33 -10.83 -1.78
N GLY A 128 17.59 -10.01 -2.81
CA GLY A 128 18.75 -10.14 -3.69
C GLY A 128 18.67 -11.26 -4.73
N ARG A 129 17.54 -11.99 -4.84
CA ARG A 129 17.36 -13.10 -5.79
C ARG A 129 16.26 -12.80 -6.80
N LYS A 130 16.47 -13.22 -8.06
CA LYS A 130 15.39 -13.27 -9.06
C LYS A 130 14.45 -14.39 -8.67
N THR A 131 13.30 -14.04 -8.11
CA THR A 131 12.31 -15.02 -7.63
C THR A 131 10.94 -14.65 -8.19
N LYS A 132 10.24 -15.65 -8.75
CA LYS A 132 8.82 -15.48 -9.05
C LYS A 132 8.08 -15.35 -7.73
N LEU A 133 7.31 -14.29 -7.57
CA LEU A 133 6.49 -14.10 -6.38
C LEU A 133 5.48 -15.26 -6.31
N SER A 134 5.64 -16.13 -5.32
CA SER A 134 4.75 -17.27 -5.10
C SER A 134 3.49 -16.84 -4.35
N PHE A 135 2.40 -17.57 -4.59
CA PHE A 135 1.15 -17.41 -3.86
C PHE A 135 1.38 -17.53 -2.34
N GLY A 136 0.87 -16.55 -1.58
CA GLY A 136 1.05 -16.47 -0.12
C GLY A 136 2.27 -15.66 0.34
N THR A 137 3.30 -15.48 -0.51
CA THR A 137 4.46 -14.63 -0.17
C THR A 137 4.14 -13.14 -0.38
N ALA A 138 3.45 -12.85 -1.48
CA ALA A 138 2.97 -11.53 -1.83
C ALA A 138 1.45 -11.53 -2.00
N ALA A 139 0.82 -10.40 -1.70
CA ALA A 139 -0.59 -10.16 -1.97
C ALA A 139 -0.77 -8.84 -2.72
N TYR A 140 -1.83 -8.76 -3.52
CA TYR A 140 -2.15 -7.62 -4.36
C TYR A 140 -3.62 -7.24 -4.17
N VAL A 141 -3.87 -6.04 -3.66
CA VAL A 141 -5.21 -5.46 -3.56
C VAL A 141 -5.44 -4.61 -4.79
N THR A 142 -6.41 -5.01 -5.63
CA THR A 142 -6.79 -4.28 -6.83
C THR A 142 -7.54 -2.99 -6.51
N GLN A 143 -7.65 -2.09 -7.49
CA GLN A 143 -8.46 -0.87 -7.36
C GLN A 143 -9.94 -1.19 -7.12
N ASP A 144 -10.49 -2.14 -7.87
CA ASP A 144 -11.90 -2.56 -7.75
C ASP A 144 -12.11 -3.60 -6.63
N ASP A 145 -13.17 -3.39 -5.86
CA ASP A 145 -13.63 -4.29 -4.80
C ASP A 145 -14.65 -5.31 -5.35
N ASN A 146 -14.16 -6.45 -5.84
CA ASN A 146 -15.00 -7.53 -6.38
C ASN A 146 -15.50 -8.48 -5.28
N LEU A 147 -16.54 -8.06 -4.57
CA LEU A 147 -17.12 -8.81 -3.45
C LEU A 147 -18.52 -9.37 -3.76
N ILE A 148 -18.85 -10.54 -3.21
CA ILE A 148 -20.18 -11.15 -3.34
C ILE A 148 -21.16 -10.43 -2.40
N GLY A 149 -21.98 -9.55 -2.96
CA GLY A 149 -22.86 -8.67 -2.18
C GLY A 149 -23.93 -9.36 -1.32
N THR A 150 -24.24 -10.64 -1.58
CA THR A 150 -25.24 -11.41 -0.81
C THR A 150 -24.68 -12.06 0.45
N LEU A 151 -23.36 -12.10 0.61
CA LEU A 151 -22.70 -12.66 1.79
C LEU A 151 -22.46 -11.58 2.85
N THR A 152 -22.35 -12.00 4.11
CA THR A 152 -21.86 -11.12 5.18
C THR A 152 -20.35 -10.93 5.10
N VAL A 153 -19.84 -9.94 5.84
CA VAL A 153 -18.38 -9.72 5.96
C VAL A 153 -17.68 -10.97 6.50
N ARG A 154 -18.19 -11.53 7.60
CA ARG A 154 -17.63 -12.73 8.24
C ARG A 154 -17.72 -13.94 7.33
N GLU A 155 -18.84 -14.13 6.63
CA GLU A 155 -18.99 -15.21 5.64
C GLU A 155 -17.98 -15.10 4.52
N THR A 156 -17.75 -13.89 3.99
CA THR A 156 -16.81 -13.64 2.90
C THR A 156 -15.37 -13.94 3.32
N ILE A 157 -14.94 -13.46 4.48
CA ILE A 157 -13.60 -13.73 5.01
C ILE A 157 -13.44 -15.23 5.34
N SER A 158 -14.46 -15.84 5.94
CA SER A 158 -14.49 -17.28 6.25
C SER A 158 -14.42 -18.16 4.99
N TYR A 159 -15.12 -17.77 3.93
CA TYR A 159 -15.08 -18.45 2.64
C TYR A 159 -13.67 -18.39 2.03
N SER A 160 -13.05 -17.21 2.02
CA SER A 160 -11.66 -17.03 1.58
C SER A 160 -10.68 -17.86 2.43
N ALA A 161 -10.86 -17.88 3.75
CA ALA A 161 -10.04 -18.66 4.68
C ALA A 161 -10.08 -20.15 4.36
N ARG A 162 -11.26 -20.69 4.05
CA ARG A 162 -11.43 -22.11 3.70
C ARG A 162 -10.71 -22.48 2.41
N LEU A 163 -10.69 -21.58 1.43
CA LEU A 163 -10.08 -21.83 0.12
C LEU A 163 -8.57 -21.61 0.09
N ARG A 164 -8.06 -20.62 0.84
CA ARG A 164 -6.66 -20.17 0.72
C ARG A 164 -5.77 -20.67 1.85
N LEU A 165 -6.30 -20.90 3.06
CA LEU A 165 -5.49 -21.40 4.18
C LEU A 165 -5.27 -22.92 4.08
N PRO A 166 -4.10 -23.44 4.54
CA PRO A 166 -3.77 -24.85 4.43
C PRO A 166 -4.87 -25.79 4.95
N ASP A 167 -5.14 -26.88 4.24
CA ASP A 167 -6.15 -27.87 4.64
C ASP A 167 -5.82 -28.55 5.98
N LYS A 168 -4.53 -28.69 6.29
CA LYS A 168 -4.04 -29.28 7.54
C LYS A 168 -4.27 -28.37 8.76
N MET A 169 -4.58 -27.09 8.57
CA MET A 169 -4.84 -26.16 9.66
C MET A 169 -6.22 -26.45 10.28
N PRO A 170 -6.32 -26.67 11.60
CA PRO A 170 -7.59 -26.95 12.26
C PRO A 170 -8.56 -25.77 12.14
N TRP A 171 -9.86 -26.07 12.15
CA TRP A 171 -10.90 -25.04 11.99
C TRP A 171 -10.88 -24.00 13.11
N SER A 172 -10.50 -24.36 14.33
CA SER A 172 -10.33 -23.43 15.45
C SER A 172 -9.26 -22.36 15.15
N GLU A 173 -8.12 -22.77 14.58
CA GLU A 173 -7.04 -21.85 14.19
C GLU A 173 -7.47 -20.98 12.99
N LYS A 174 -8.14 -21.57 11.98
CA LYS A 174 -8.72 -20.79 10.87
C LYS A 174 -9.71 -19.74 11.39
N ARG A 175 -10.58 -20.11 12.34
CA ARG A 175 -11.55 -19.19 12.96
C ARG A 175 -10.86 -18.08 13.75
N ALA A 176 -9.83 -18.40 14.54
CA ALA A 176 -9.06 -17.38 15.26
C ALA A 176 -8.42 -16.37 14.30
N LEU A 177 -7.89 -16.83 13.16
CA LEU A 177 -7.37 -15.94 12.11
C LEU A 177 -8.46 -15.05 11.51
N ILE A 178 -9.63 -15.60 11.20
CA ILE A 178 -10.77 -14.83 10.68
C ILE A 178 -11.17 -13.71 11.65
N GLU A 179 -11.37 -14.03 12.93
CA GLU A 179 -11.74 -13.04 13.95
C GLU A 179 -10.66 -11.99 14.14
N SER A 180 -9.39 -12.41 14.18
CA SER A 180 -8.23 -11.51 14.23
C SER A 180 -8.24 -10.53 13.06
N THR A 181 -8.45 -11.00 11.84
CA THR A 181 -8.48 -10.16 10.64
C THR A 181 -9.65 -9.17 10.67
N ILE A 182 -10.83 -9.59 11.16
CA ILE A 182 -11.99 -8.69 11.32
C ILE A 182 -11.67 -7.56 12.30
N VAL A 183 -11.02 -7.88 13.43
CA VAL A 183 -10.61 -6.90 14.44
C VAL A 183 -9.54 -5.95 13.90
N GLU A 184 -8.52 -6.49 13.24
CA GLU A 184 -7.41 -5.73 12.65
C GLU A 184 -7.88 -4.72 11.62
N MET A 185 -8.92 -5.07 10.85
CA MET A 185 -9.52 -4.19 9.85
C MET A 185 -10.66 -3.30 10.39
N GLY A 186 -10.94 -3.31 11.69
CA GLY A 186 -12.01 -2.49 12.27
C GLY A 186 -13.40 -2.81 11.70
N LEU A 187 -13.69 -4.10 11.47
CA LEU A 187 -14.92 -4.59 10.84
C LEU A 187 -15.88 -5.27 11.82
N GLN A 188 -15.63 -5.17 13.14
CA GLN A 188 -16.40 -5.89 14.17
C GLN A 188 -17.90 -5.53 14.12
N ASP A 189 -18.21 -4.24 14.04
CA ASP A 189 -19.58 -3.74 14.08
C ASP A 189 -20.40 -4.16 12.85
N CYS A 190 -19.74 -4.39 11.71
CA CYS A 190 -20.36 -4.79 10.46
C CYS A 190 -20.08 -6.27 10.10
N ALA A 191 -19.50 -7.06 11.01
CA ALA A 191 -19.01 -8.40 10.70
C ALA A 191 -20.12 -9.34 10.21
N ASP A 192 -21.32 -9.21 10.76
CA ASP A 192 -22.49 -10.04 10.43
C ASP A 192 -23.49 -9.28 9.51
N THR A 193 -23.07 -8.16 8.93
CA THR A 193 -23.84 -7.37 7.97
C THR A 193 -23.50 -7.82 6.54
N VAL A 194 -24.52 -7.85 5.67
CA VAL A 194 -24.33 -8.15 4.23
C VAL A 194 -23.46 -7.09 3.55
N ILE A 195 -22.57 -7.52 2.67
CA ILE A 195 -21.69 -6.60 1.91
C ILE A 195 -22.53 -5.67 1.03
N GLY A 196 -23.60 -6.18 0.46
CA GLY A 196 -24.48 -5.44 -0.43
C GLY A 196 -23.88 -5.18 -1.80
N ASN A 197 -24.74 -4.84 -2.75
CA ASN A 197 -24.42 -4.53 -4.13
C ASN A 197 -25.32 -3.37 -4.60
N TRP A 198 -25.37 -3.09 -5.90
CA TRP A 198 -26.26 -2.06 -6.47
C TRP A 198 -27.77 -2.37 -6.26
N HIS A 199 -28.12 -3.66 -6.11
CA HIS A 199 -29.32 -4.31 -5.54
C HIS A 199 -29.71 -3.94 -4.12
N LEU A 200 -28.76 -4.26 -3.26
CA LEU A 200 -29.00 -4.58 -1.88
C LEU A 200 -28.12 -3.66 -1.08
N ARG A 201 -28.74 -2.80 -0.28
CA ARG A 201 -28.01 -1.96 0.67
C ARG A 201 -27.23 -2.88 1.62
N GLY A 202 -25.95 -2.58 1.77
CA GLY A 202 -25.06 -3.28 2.70
C GLY A 202 -24.13 -2.30 3.38
N ILE A 203 -22.90 -2.75 3.65
CA ILE A 203 -21.85 -1.95 4.27
C ILE A 203 -21.42 -0.76 3.38
N SER A 204 -20.82 0.24 4.00
CA SER A 204 -20.27 1.44 3.36
C SER A 204 -19.10 1.14 2.42
N GLY A 205 -18.77 2.06 1.52
CA GLY A 205 -17.62 1.91 0.61
C GLY A 205 -16.28 1.72 1.34
N GLY A 206 -16.07 2.46 2.43
CA GLY A 206 -14.89 2.29 3.30
C GLY A 206 -14.81 0.91 3.94
N GLU A 207 -15.94 0.39 4.43
CA GLU A 207 -16.00 -0.97 4.95
C GLU A 207 -15.74 -2.02 3.86
N LYS A 208 -16.32 -1.87 2.65
CA LYS A 208 -16.01 -2.77 1.52
C LYS A 208 -14.53 -2.79 1.20
N ARG A 209 -13.89 -1.61 1.19
CA ARG A 209 -12.46 -1.50 0.93
C ARG A 209 -11.63 -2.23 2.00
N ARG A 210 -12.01 -2.09 3.26
CA ARG A 210 -11.39 -2.82 4.38
C ARG A 210 -11.61 -4.32 4.26
N VAL A 211 -12.78 -4.78 3.80
CA VAL A 211 -13.02 -6.21 3.50
C VAL A 211 -12.10 -6.70 2.39
N SER A 212 -11.93 -5.97 1.28
CA SER A 212 -11.02 -6.37 0.21
C SER A 212 -9.58 -6.53 0.69
N ILE A 213 -9.10 -5.59 1.53
CA ILE A 213 -7.78 -5.69 2.15
C ILE A 213 -7.72 -6.89 3.11
N ALA A 214 -8.77 -7.11 3.92
CA ALA A 214 -8.90 -8.25 4.84
C ALA A 214 -8.66 -9.59 4.14
N LEU A 215 -9.24 -9.78 2.95
CA LEU A 215 -9.11 -11.01 2.18
C LEU A 215 -7.67 -11.30 1.75
N GLU A 216 -6.88 -10.26 1.50
CA GLU A 216 -5.48 -10.39 1.09
C GLU A 216 -4.53 -10.55 2.27
N ILE A 217 -4.77 -9.85 3.39
CA ILE A 217 -3.92 -9.98 4.59
C ILE A 217 -4.14 -11.29 5.36
N LEU A 218 -5.27 -11.96 5.13
CA LEU A 218 -5.61 -13.26 5.74
C LEU A 218 -4.51 -14.31 5.55
N MET A 219 -3.82 -14.28 4.42
CA MET A 219 -2.69 -15.17 4.10
C MET A 219 -1.38 -14.78 4.79
N ARG A 220 -1.38 -13.69 5.57
CA ARG A 220 -0.21 -13.07 6.21
C ARG A 220 0.97 -12.89 5.22
N PRO A 221 0.74 -12.21 4.09
CA PRO A 221 1.79 -11.98 3.10
C PRO A 221 2.91 -11.12 3.69
N ARG A 222 4.15 -11.38 3.25
CA ARG A 222 5.32 -10.56 3.63
C ARG A 222 5.42 -9.29 2.78
N LEU A 223 4.92 -9.35 1.55
CA LEU A 223 4.84 -8.25 0.61
C LEU A 223 3.39 -7.92 0.31
N LEU A 224 3.00 -6.66 0.48
CA LEU A 224 1.65 -6.19 0.18
C LEU A 224 1.72 -5.05 -0.84
N PHE A 225 1.05 -5.24 -1.97
CA PHE A 225 0.86 -4.24 -3.00
C PHE A 225 -0.60 -3.79 -2.98
N LEU A 226 -0.84 -2.48 -2.97
CA LEU A 226 -2.20 -1.94 -3.01
C LEU A 226 -2.33 -0.91 -4.12
N ASP A 227 -3.27 -1.11 -5.03
CA ASP A 227 -3.58 -0.14 -6.07
C ASP A 227 -4.74 0.75 -5.62
N GLU A 228 -4.42 2.02 -5.33
CA GLU A 228 -5.34 3.06 -4.87
C GLU A 228 -6.23 2.63 -3.69
N PRO A 229 -5.66 2.24 -2.53
CA PRO A 229 -6.44 1.78 -1.37
C PRO A 229 -7.37 2.83 -0.77
N THR A 230 -7.15 4.11 -1.04
CA THR A 230 -7.93 5.23 -0.49
C THR A 230 -8.87 5.88 -1.51
N SER A 231 -8.94 5.38 -2.74
CA SER A 231 -9.77 5.99 -3.79
C SER A 231 -11.26 5.80 -3.49
N GLY A 232 -12.05 6.85 -3.71
CA GLY A 232 -13.49 6.85 -3.43
C GLY A 232 -13.87 6.83 -1.95
N LEU A 233 -12.90 6.95 -1.02
CA LEU A 233 -13.14 7.02 0.41
C LEU A 233 -13.24 8.46 0.90
N ASP A 234 -14.03 8.67 1.95
CA ASP A 234 -14.00 9.91 2.73
C ASP A 234 -12.71 9.98 3.57
N SER A 235 -12.39 11.18 4.08
CA SER A 235 -11.12 11.44 4.78
C SER A 235 -10.92 10.54 5.99
N ALA A 236 -11.97 10.26 6.78
CA ALA A 236 -11.86 9.42 7.96
C ALA A 236 -11.58 7.95 7.59
N SER A 237 -12.28 7.41 6.59
CA SER A 237 -12.04 6.05 6.11
C SER A 237 -10.65 5.90 5.47
N ALA A 238 -10.21 6.89 4.68
CA ALA A 238 -8.87 6.90 4.07
C ALA A 238 -7.76 6.93 5.11
N PHE A 239 -7.92 7.73 6.17
CA PHE A 239 -7.00 7.76 7.30
C PHE A 239 -6.95 6.41 8.01
N PHE A 240 -8.11 5.82 8.32
CA PHE A 240 -8.18 4.51 8.97
C PHE A 240 -7.45 3.43 8.15
N VAL A 241 -7.73 3.35 6.85
CA VAL A 241 -7.10 2.39 5.94
C VAL A 241 -5.59 2.57 5.95
N THR A 242 -5.10 3.80 5.77
CA THR A 242 -3.67 4.08 5.73
C THR A 242 -2.98 3.79 7.07
N GLN A 243 -3.62 4.11 8.19
CA GLN A 243 -3.12 3.80 9.52
C GLN A 243 -3.03 2.29 9.74
N THR A 244 -4.00 1.52 9.23
CA THR A 244 -3.98 0.05 9.26
C THR A 244 -2.81 -0.49 8.42
N LEU A 245 -2.59 0.05 7.22
CA LEU A 245 -1.44 -0.30 6.37
C LEU A 245 -0.10 0.03 7.03
N ARG A 246 -0.04 1.15 7.77
CA ARG A 246 1.13 1.50 8.57
C ARG A 246 1.34 0.50 9.71
N GLY A 247 0.27 0.09 10.41
CA GLY A 247 0.35 -0.98 11.41
C GLY A 247 0.92 -2.29 10.83
N LEU A 248 0.38 -2.70 9.67
CA LEU A 248 0.86 -3.88 8.94
C LEU A 248 2.34 -3.79 8.57
N SER A 249 2.83 -2.60 8.20
CA SER A 249 4.26 -2.42 7.90
C SER A 249 5.12 -2.54 9.16
N ARG A 250 4.69 -1.96 10.30
CA ARG A 250 5.42 -2.04 11.58
C ARG A 250 5.54 -3.46 12.14
N ASP A 251 4.62 -4.34 11.79
CA ASP A 251 4.73 -5.78 12.06
C ASP A 251 5.81 -6.51 11.24
N GLY A 252 6.60 -5.79 10.44
CA GLY A 252 7.70 -6.33 9.63
C GLY A 252 7.30 -6.74 8.22
N ARG A 253 6.15 -6.26 7.72
CA ARG A 253 5.76 -6.44 6.30
C ARG A 253 6.32 -5.29 5.46
N THR A 254 6.50 -5.55 4.18
CA THR A 254 6.85 -4.54 3.18
C THR A 254 5.57 -4.14 2.45
N VAL A 255 5.18 -2.88 2.56
CA VAL A 255 3.91 -2.38 2.01
C VAL A 255 4.18 -1.29 0.99
N ILE A 256 3.64 -1.45 -0.21
CA ILE A 256 3.70 -0.46 -1.30
C ILE A 256 2.26 -0.17 -1.73
N ALA A 257 1.87 1.10 -1.66
CA ALA A 257 0.53 1.54 -2.04
C ALA A 257 0.61 2.65 -3.09
N SER A 258 -0.13 2.56 -4.20
CA SER A 258 -0.36 3.71 -5.07
C SER A 258 -1.38 4.63 -4.43
N ILE A 259 -1.09 5.93 -4.34
CA ILE A 259 -1.95 6.90 -3.67
C ILE A 259 -2.16 8.09 -4.60
N HIS A 260 -3.43 8.45 -4.79
CA HIS A 260 -3.85 9.59 -5.59
C HIS A 260 -4.34 10.71 -4.67
N GLN A 261 -3.58 11.81 -4.58
CA GLN A 261 -3.91 13.02 -3.80
C GLN A 261 -4.32 12.75 -2.32
N PRO A 262 -3.39 12.33 -1.45
CA PRO A 262 -3.68 12.15 -0.03
C PRO A 262 -3.85 13.50 0.68
N SER A 263 -4.69 13.55 1.71
CA SER A 263 -4.69 14.66 2.67
C SER A 263 -3.35 14.73 3.41
N SER A 264 -3.03 15.89 4.01
CA SER A 264 -1.79 16.07 4.78
C SER A 264 -1.63 15.01 5.88
N GLU A 265 -2.69 14.73 6.63
CA GLU A 265 -2.68 13.72 7.71
C GLU A 265 -2.37 12.31 7.18
N VAL A 266 -2.91 11.97 6.01
CA VAL A 266 -2.64 10.68 5.36
C VAL A 266 -1.21 10.64 4.79
N PHE A 267 -0.72 11.76 4.25
CA PHE A 267 0.62 11.85 3.69
C PHE A 267 1.71 11.63 4.76
N GLU A 268 1.51 12.15 5.97
CA GLU A 268 2.43 11.99 7.10
C GLU A 268 2.58 10.55 7.61
N LEU A 269 1.68 9.63 7.20
CA LEU A 269 1.75 8.22 7.57
C LEU A 269 2.76 7.43 6.72
N PHE A 270 3.18 7.95 5.56
CA PHE A 270 4.12 7.27 4.68
C PHE A 270 5.55 7.49 5.11
N ASP A 271 6.33 6.41 5.12
CA ASP A 271 7.77 6.47 5.42
C ASP A 271 8.57 6.91 4.20
N ARG A 272 8.16 6.43 3.01
CA ARG A 272 8.86 6.67 1.75
C ARG A 272 7.88 7.16 0.69
N LEU A 273 8.38 8.04 -0.18
CA LEU A 273 7.68 8.53 -1.34
C LEU A 273 8.43 8.11 -2.60
N TYR A 274 7.72 7.50 -3.54
CA TYR A 274 8.15 7.27 -4.90
C TYR A 274 7.23 8.08 -5.83
N LEU A 275 7.74 9.15 -6.42
CA LEU A 275 6.99 10.05 -7.28
C LEU A 275 7.32 9.79 -8.75
N LEU A 276 6.28 9.47 -9.53
CA LEU A 276 6.36 9.20 -10.96
C LEU A 276 5.69 10.30 -11.79
N SER A 277 6.28 10.62 -12.94
CA SER A 277 5.62 11.40 -13.99
C SER A 277 6.08 10.93 -15.36
N GLY A 278 5.11 10.67 -16.26
CA GLY A 278 5.38 10.20 -17.63
C GLY A 278 6.31 8.98 -17.70
N GLY A 279 6.16 8.01 -16.79
CA GLY A 279 7.01 6.81 -16.76
C GLY A 279 8.42 7.03 -16.22
N LYS A 280 8.74 8.22 -15.68
CA LYS A 280 10.05 8.57 -15.14
C LYS A 280 9.97 8.82 -13.64
N THR A 281 11.08 8.57 -12.96
CA THR A 281 11.22 8.88 -11.52
C THR A 281 11.53 10.36 -11.35
N VAL A 282 10.64 11.06 -10.64
CA VAL A 282 10.81 12.47 -10.27
C VAL A 282 11.48 12.57 -8.91
N TYR A 283 11.10 11.71 -7.98
CA TYR A 283 11.67 11.65 -6.64
C TYR A 283 11.53 10.24 -6.08
N PHE A 284 12.54 9.79 -5.32
CA PHE A 284 12.43 8.60 -4.50
C PHE A 284 13.29 8.78 -3.24
N GLY A 285 12.69 8.61 -2.07
CA GLY A 285 13.35 8.86 -0.79
C GLY A 285 12.38 8.81 0.39
N GLN A 286 12.78 9.38 1.53
CA GLN A 286 11.87 9.55 2.68
C GLN A 286 10.78 10.56 2.34
N ALA A 287 9.56 10.34 2.82
CA ALA A 287 8.46 11.29 2.55
C ALA A 287 8.75 12.69 3.14
N SER A 288 9.43 12.75 4.28
CA SER A 288 9.85 13.99 4.95
C SER A 288 10.82 14.85 4.11
N ASP A 289 11.71 14.21 3.36
CA ASP A 289 12.81 14.89 2.66
C ASP A 289 12.35 15.45 1.30
N ALA A 290 11.15 15.08 0.85
CA ALA A 290 10.58 15.56 -0.40
C ALA A 290 10.45 17.09 -0.42
N TYR A 291 10.12 17.72 0.72
CA TYR A 291 10.01 19.18 0.83
C TYR A 291 11.32 19.88 0.48
N GLU A 292 12.42 19.38 1.06
CA GLU A 292 13.75 19.93 0.83
C GLU A 292 14.19 19.70 -0.62
N PHE A 293 13.95 18.51 -1.16
CA PHE A 293 14.22 18.20 -2.57
C PHE A 293 13.54 19.18 -3.53
N PHE A 294 12.23 19.42 -3.35
CA PHE A 294 11.47 20.34 -4.19
C PHE A 294 11.93 21.79 -4.03
N ALA A 295 12.27 22.22 -2.80
CA ALA A 295 12.83 23.55 -2.55
C ALA A 295 14.18 23.76 -3.25
N GLN A 296 15.10 22.79 -3.15
CA GLN A 296 16.42 22.84 -3.79
C GLN A 296 16.33 22.78 -5.32
N ALA A 297 15.32 22.09 -5.86
CA ALA A 297 15.03 22.06 -7.30
C ALA A 297 14.40 23.37 -7.84
N GLY A 298 14.12 24.36 -6.97
CA GLY A 298 13.52 25.64 -7.36
C GLY A 298 11.99 25.69 -7.28
N PHE A 299 11.36 24.69 -6.66
CA PHE A 299 9.90 24.56 -6.53
C PHE A 299 9.46 24.43 -5.06
N PRO A 300 9.80 25.39 -4.18
CA PRO A 300 9.44 25.31 -2.76
C PRO A 300 7.92 25.22 -2.58
N CYS A 301 7.49 24.41 -1.61
CA CYS A 301 6.08 24.30 -1.26
C CYS A 301 5.60 25.63 -0.63
N PRO A 302 4.51 26.24 -1.13
CA PRO A 302 3.94 27.44 -0.51
C PRO A 302 3.50 27.20 0.93
N ALA A 303 3.55 28.26 1.75
CA ALA A 303 3.00 28.23 3.10
C ALA A 303 1.50 27.91 3.06
N LEU A 304 1.03 27.08 4.01
CA LEU A 304 -0.37 26.65 4.14
C LEU A 304 -0.93 25.79 3.01
N ARG A 305 -0.07 25.25 2.14
CA ARG A 305 -0.49 24.32 1.09
C ARG A 305 -0.20 22.88 1.48
N ASN A 306 -1.13 21.98 1.14
CA ASN A 306 -0.89 20.54 1.25
C ASN A 306 0.31 20.14 0.35
N PRO A 307 1.35 19.54 0.91
CA PRO A 307 2.58 19.24 0.19
C PRO A 307 2.40 18.16 -0.87
N SER A 308 1.55 17.16 -0.61
CA SER A 308 1.20 16.15 -1.61
C SER A 308 0.55 16.77 -2.85
N ASP A 309 -0.33 17.76 -2.66
CA ASP A 309 -0.98 18.51 -3.74
C ASP A 309 0.01 19.41 -4.49
N HIS A 310 0.97 20.00 -3.78
CA HIS A 310 2.04 20.78 -4.41
C HIS A 310 2.91 19.90 -5.31
N PHE A 311 3.40 18.77 -4.79
CA PHE A 311 4.22 17.83 -5.57
C PHE A 311 3.49 17.36 -6.82
N LEU A 312 2.21 16.97 -6.69
CA LEU A 312 1.39 16.54 -7.81
C LEU A 312 1.12 17.65 -8.83
N ARG A 313 0.96 18.90 -8.39
CA ARG A 313 0.84 20.05 -9.31
C ARG A 313 2.12 20.26 -10.11
N CYS A 314 3.29 20.16 -9.49
CA CYS A 314 4.57 20.29 -10.17
C CYS A 314 4.78 19.23 -11.26
N VAL A 315 4.15 18.06 -11.13
CA VAL A 315 4.39 16.92 -12.01
C VAL A 315 3.23 16.59 -12.95
N ASN A 316 2.16 17.37 -12.97
CA ASN A 316 0.93 17.09 -13.73
C ASN A 316 0.69 18.10 -14.85
N ALA A 317 0.99 17.69 -16.09
CA ALA A 317 0.83 18.53 -17.28
C ALA A 317 -0.63 18.91 -17.62
N ASP A 318 -1.64 18.24 -17.04
CA ASP A 318 -3.04 18.58 -17.32
C ASP A 318 -3.44 19.95 -16.75
N PHE A 319 -2.73 20.47 -15.75
CA PHE A 319 -2.96 21.83 -15.24
C PHE A 319 -2.68 22.91 -16.30
N ASP A 320 -1.73 22.68 -17.21
CA ASP A 320 -1.42 23.63 -18.28
C ASP A 320 -2.61 23.77 -19.25
N LYS A 321 -3.26 22.63 -19.59
CA LYS A 321 -4.45 22.60 -20.45
C LYS A 321 -5.61 23.36 -19.80
N VAL A 322 -5.88 23.07 -18.53
CA VAL A 322 -6.95 23.73 -17.76
C VAL A 322 -6.70 25.25 -17.66
N LYS A 323 -5.47 25.67 -17.38
CA LYS A 323 -5.08 27.08 -17.31
C LYS A 323 -5.24 27.78 -18.65
N ALA A 324 -4.89 27.13 -19.76
CA ALA A 324 -5.09 27.66 -21.11
C ALA A 324 -6.59 27.87 -21.43
N THR A 325 -7.44 26.89 -21.12
CA THR A 325 -8.90 27.01 -21.29
C THR A 325 -9.50 28.13 -20.44
N LEU A 326 -9.06 28.25 -19.19
CA LEU A 326 -9.53 29.30 -18.28
C LEU A 326 -9.11 30.71 -18.73
N LYS A 327 -7.88 30.88 -19.23
CA LYS A 327 -7.42 32.14 -19.83
C LYS A 327 -8.24 32.52 -21.08
N GLY A 328 -8.55 31.55 -21.93
CA GLY A 328 -9.35 31.77 -23.14
C GLY A 328 -10.82 32.14 -22.88
N SER A 329 -11.36 31.80 -21.70
CA SER A 329 -12.76 32.07 -21.34
C SER A 329 -13.00 33.41 -20.61
N MET A 330 -11.99 34.29 -20.51
CA MET A 330 -12.04 35.60 -19.82
C MET A 330 -12.55 35.56 -18.36
N LYS A 331 -12.58 34.39 -17.71
CA LYS A 331 -13.18 34.19 -16.38
C LYS A 331 -12.25 34.49 -15.20
N LEU A 332 -10.98 34.86 -15.41
CA LEU A 332 -10.02 35.12 -14.34
C LEU A 332 -9.23 36.40 -14.57
N ARG A 333 -9.43 37.39 -13.69
CA ARG A 333 -8.41 38.39 -13.35
C ARG A 333 -7.38 37.68 -12.49
N PHE A 334 -6.22 37.33 -13.03
CA PHE A 334 -5.12 36.83 -12.21
C PHE A 334 -4.46 38.01 -11.51
N ASP A 335 -4.51 38.05 -10.18
CA ASP A 335 -3.49 38.73 -9.39
C ASP A 335 -2.14 38.07 -9.68
N ALA A 336 -1.07 38.88 -9.69
CA ALA A 336 0.29 38.40 -9.94
C ALA A 336 0.70 37.40 -8.85
N SER A 337 0.54 36.11 -9.13
CA SER A 337 1.03 35.02 -8.29
C SER A 337 2.55 34.94 -8.40
N GLU A 338 3.23 34.94 -7.25
CA GLU A 338 4.69 34.72 -7.17
C GLU A 338 5.09 33.24 -7.38
N ASP A 339 4.13 32.33 -7.59
CA ASP A 339 4.39 30.90 -7.76
C ASP A 339 5.33 30.66 -8.97
N PRO A 340 6.51 30.02 -8.77
CA PRO A 340 7.43 29.67 -9.86
C PRO A 340 6.75 28.87 -10.97
N LEU A 341 5.74 28.05 -10.64
CA LEU A 341 4.97 27.26 -11.60
C LEU A 341 4.10 28.10 -12.53
N ASP A 342 3.87 29.38 -12.21
CA ASP A 342 3.13 30.27 -13.11
C ASP A 342 3.99 30.87 -14.22
N LYS A 343 5.31 30.78 -14.08
CA LYS A 343 6.31 31.36 -15.01
C LYS A 343 6.89 30.36 -16.01
N ILE A 344 6.73 29.06 -15.76
CA ILE A 344 7.25 27.98 -16.62
C ILE A 344 6.14 27.00 -17.01
N THR A 345 6.37 26.19 -18.03
CA THR A 345 5.46 25.09 -18.37
C THR A 345 5.64 23.91 -17.41
N THR A 346 4.59 23.12 -17.22
CA THR A 346 4.70 21.92 -16.37
C THR A 346 5.64 20.88 -16.98
N ALA A 347 5.76 20.83 -18.32
CA ALA A 347 6.73 19.98 -19.00
C ALA A 347 8.18 20.36 -18.66
N GLU A 348 8.49 21.66 -18.60
CA GLU A 348 9.79 22.15 -18.17
C GLU A 348 10.04 21.86 -16.68
N ALA A 349 9.03 22.04 -15.83
CA ALA A 349 9.12 21.68 -14.41
C ALA A 349 9.46 20.20 -14.20
N ILE A 350 8.76 19.30 -14.89
CA ILE A 350 9.01 17.86 -14.86
C ILE A 350 10.44 17.56 -15.31
N ARG A 351 10.90 18.15 -16.42
CA ARG A 351 12.27 17.95 -16.91
C ARG A 351 13.31 18.37 -15.88
N THR A 352 13.16 19.57 -15.31
CA THR A 352 14.06 20.09 -14.28
C THR A 352 14.12 19.16 -13.07
N LEU A 353 12.96 18.70 -12.58
CA LEU A 353 12.90 17.79 -11.43
C LEU A 353 13.52 16.43 -11.72
N VAL A 354 13.27 15.84 -12.90
CA VAL A 354 13.85 14.56 -13.30
C VAL A 354 15.37 14.66 -13.45
N ASP A 355 15.88 15.73 -14.07
CA ASP A 355 17.32 15.93 -14.25
C ASP A 355 18.01 16.23 -12.91
N TYR A 356 17.35 17.00 -12.04
CA TYR A 356 17.82 17.23 -10.68
C TYR A 356 17.86 15.95 -9.85
N TYR A 357 16.82 15.11 -9.91
CA TYR A 357 16.83 13.82 -9.23
C TYR A 357 18.00 12.95 -9.67
N ARG A 358 18.28 12.87 -10.98
CA ARG A 358 19.37 12.05 -11.53
C ARG A 358 20.75 12.44 -10.97
N THR A 359 20.98 13.71 -10.67
CA THR A 359 22.25 14.22 -10.12
C THR A 359 22.23 14.40 -8.60
N SER A 360 21.07 14.22 -7.96
CA SER A 360 20.91 14.38 -6.51
C SER A 360 21.47 13.22 -5.68
N GLN A 361 21.72 13.49 -4.39
CA GLN A 361 22.07 12.47 -3.41
C GLN A 361 21.00 11.37 -3.27
N TYR A 362 19.74 11.69 -3.52
CA TYR A 362 18.62 10.74 -3.39
C TYR A 362 18.73 9.61 -4.41
N CYS A 363 19.04 9.92 -5.68
CA CYS A 363 19.26 8.92 -6.71
C CYS A 363 20.49 8.05 -6.42
N TYR A 364 21.60 8.67 -5.97
CA TYR A 364 22.81 7.94 -5.59
C TYR A 364 22.54 6.98 -4.42
N ALA A 365 21.90 7.47 -3.35
CA ALA A 365 21.55 6.68 -2.18
C ALA A 365 20.60 5.52 -2.54
N ALA A 366 19.62 5.77 -3.41
CA ALA A 366 18.71 4.74 -3.89
C ALA A 366 19.44 3.62 -4.64
N ARG A 367 20.34 3.98 -5.57
CA ARG A 367 21.15 3.02 -6.33
C ARG A 367 22.11 2.25 -5.43
N GLN A 368 22.78 2.95 -4.51
CA GLN A 368 23.68 2.33 -3.53
C GLN A 368 22.92 1.31 -2.67
N LYS A 369 21.72 1.65 -2.20
CA LYS A 369 20.89 0.74 -1.39
C LYS A 369 20.42 -0.48 -2.18
N VAL A 370 20.02 -0.29 -3.44
CA VAL A 370 19.67 -1.38 -4.35
C VAL A 370 20.86 -2.32 -4.56
N ASP A 371 22.06 -1.79 -4.78
CA ASP A 371 23.28 -2.58 -4.95
C ASP A 371 23.69 -3.28 -3.64
N GLU A 372 23.51 -2.65 -2.48
CA GLU A 372 23.74 -3.26 -1.16
C GLU A 372 22.84 -4.49 -0.96
N ILE A 373 21.53 -4.33 -1.10
CA ILE A 373 20.55 -5.42 -0.93
C ILE A 373 20.80 -6.54 -1.93
N SER A 374 21.25 -6.21 -3.15
CA SER A 374 21.57 -7.20 -4.19
C SER A 374 22.83 -8.02 -3.84
N LYS A 375 23.78 -7.47 -3.09
CA LYS A 375 25.05 -8.11 -2.71
C LYS A 375 24.97 -8.99 -1.45
N VAL A 376 23.97 -8.80 -0.59
CA VAL A 376 23.83 -9.56 0.68
C VAL A 376 23.81 -11.09 0.46
N VAL A 377 23.46 -11.57 -0.73
CA VAL A 377 23.50 -13.01 -1.05
C VAL A 377 24.89 -13.50 -1.50
N SER A 378 25.74 -12.65 -2.07
CA SER A 378 27.06 -13.06 -2.56
C SER A 378 28.00 -13.52 -1.45
N ALA A 379 27.84 -12.99 -0.23
CA ALA A 379 28.66 -13.34 0.94
C ALA A 379 28.13 -14.55 1.75
N LEU A 380 26.90 -14.98 1.52
CA LEU A 380 26.29 -16.15 2.18
C LEU A 380 26.40 -17.44 1.33
N CYS A 381 26.87 -17.33 0.08
CA CYS A 381 27.11 -18.45 -0.83
C CYS A 381 28.59 -18.71 -1.11
N SER A 382 29.50 -17.99 -0.45
CA SER A 382 30.95 -18.23 -0.39
C SER A 382 31.32 -18.76 0.97
#